data_AF-N9PZQ4-F1
#
_entry.id   AF-N9PZQ4-F1
#
_cell.length_a   1.000
_cell.length_b   1.000
_cell.length_c   1.000
_cell.angle_alpha   90.00
_cell.angle_beta   90.00
_cell.angle_gamma   90.00
#
_symmetry.space_group_name_H-M   'P 1'
#
loop_
_entity.id
_entity.type
_entity.pdbx_description
1 polymer ?
#
loop_
_entity_poly.entity_id
_entity_poly.type
_entity_poly.pdbx_seq_one_letter_code
_entity_poly.pdbx_strand_id
1 'polypeptide(L)'
;MNKIWKVIIPTAFALCSSFSFAATCNSTIDNDTLSDLTIPAGTTCTVNNASIEGDVNIQKDASLILNSSSVQGSIQAHQAKAVRLINSSVSGDVRAAQAATMIHLEKSVISGDLQCSASTKLQTNLSSIEGQKTGKCR
;
A
#
# COMPACT_ATOMS: atom_id res chain seq x y z
N MET A 1 20.97 -61.32 18.07
CA MET A 1 19.80 -61.04 17.22
C MET A 1 19.09 -59.81 17.75
N ASN A 2 19.34 -58.61 17.20
CA ASN A 2 18.45 -57.44 17.20
C ASN A 2 19.24 -56.19 16.76
N LYS A 3 19.03 -55.82 15.48
CA LYS A 3 19.64 -54.68 14.80
C LYS A 3 18.95 -53.39 15.29
N ILE A 4 19.71 -52.47 15.88
CA ILE A 4 19.22 -51.14 16.24
C ILE A 4 19.22 -50.29 14.96
N TRP A 5 18.04 -50.11 14.37
CA TRP A 5 17.83 -49.41 13.11
C TRP A 5 17.66 -47.89 13.36
N LYS A 6 18.58 -47.10 12.78
CA LYS A 6 18.46 -45.67 12.46
C LYS A 6 17.02 -45.24 12.06
N VAL A 7 16.46 -44.24 12.72
CA VAL A 7 15.68 -43.21 11.99
C VAL A 7 15.87 -41.86 12.70
N ILE A 8 16.78 -41.05 12.16
CA ILE A 8 16.81 -39.61 12.42
C ILE A 8 15.81 -39.03 11.41
N ILE A 9 14.69 -38.51 11.90
CA ILE A 9 13.68 -37.83 11.08
C ILE A 9 14.09 -36.35 11.03
N PRO A 10 14.59 -35.82 9.90
CA PRO A 10 14.65 -34.39 9.73
C PRO A 10 13.20 -33.92 9.54
N THR A 11 12.62 -33.30 10.55
CA THR A 11 11.37 -32.55 10.40
C THR A 11 11.63 -31.42 9.43
N ALA A 12 11.26 -31.63 8.17
CA ALA A 12 11.33 -30.66 7.10
C ALA A 12 10.49 -29.44 7.49
N PHE A 13 11.18 -28.36 7.82
CA PHE A 13 10.63 -27.03 8.01
C PHE A 13 10.19 -26.52 6.63
N ALA A 14 8.98 -26.87 6.19
CA ALA A 14 8.37 -26.28 5.01
C ALA A 14 7.88 -24.88 5.38
N LEU A 15 8.81 -23.91 5.40
CA LEU A 15 8.47 -22.50 5.28
C LEU A 15 7.93 -22.33 3.87
N CYS A 16 6.61 -22.41 3.73
CA CYS A 16 5.94 -21.85 2.58
C CYS A 16 6.17 -20.33 2.66
N SER A 17 7.28 -19.86 2.08
CA SER A 17 7.44 -18.46 1.76
C SER A 17 6.33 -18.16 0.77
N SER A 18 5.27 -17.53 1.23
CA SER A 18 4.33 -16.82 0.38
C SER A 18 5.20 -15.88 -0.45
N PHE A 19 5.45 -16.26 -1.70
CA PHE A 19 5.97 -15.34 -2.69
C PHE A 19 4.86 -14.33 -2.93
N SER A 20 4.80 -13.30 -2.10
CA SER A 20 4.17 -12.04 -2.48
C SER A 20 4.97 -11.58 -3.70
N PHE A 21 4.40 -11.80 -4.88
CA PHE A 21 4.85 -11.13 -6.09
C PHE A 21 4.38 -9.69 -5.93
N ALA A 22 5.19 -8.87 -5.26
CA ALA A 22 4.99 -7.43 -5.26
C ALA A 22 4.98 -6.96 -6.72
N ALA A 23 3.81 -6.57 -7.23
CA ALA A 23 3.69 -6.00 -8.55
C ALA A 23 4.41 -4.65 -8.55
N THR A 24 5.43 -4.50 -9.40
CA THR A 24 6.15 -3.23 -9.53
C THR A 24 5.45 -2.38 -10.58
N CYS A 25 4.86 -1.26 -10.15
CA CYS A 25 4.21 -0.35 -11.08
C CYS A 25 5.16 0.71 -11.58
N ASN A 26 5.46 0.67 -12.88
CA ASN A 26 6.35 1.64 -13.53
C ASN A 26 5.61 2.73 -14.34
N SER A 27 4.31 2.53 -14.62
CA SER A 27 3.52 3.49 -15.40
C SER A 27 2.03 3.42 -15.05
N THR A 28 1.27 2.53 -15.68
CA THR A 28 -0.18 2.45 -15.52
C THR A 28 -0.62 1.00 -15.38
N ILE A 29 -1.59 0.76 -14.49
CA ILE A 29 -2.29 -0.51 -14.34
C ILE A 29 -3.77 -0.24 -14.53
N ASP A 30 -4.42 -1.00 -15.41
CA ASP A 30 -5.82 -0.81 -15.79
C ASP A 30 -6.57 -2.12 -15.68
N ASN A 31 -7.74 -2.09 -15.03
CA ASN A 31 -8.71 -3.19 -15.00
C ASN A 31 -8.11 -4.55 -14.58
N ASP A 32 -7.31 -4.52 -13.51
CA ASP A 32 -6.58 -5.68 -13.02
C ASP A 32 -6.81 -5.90 -11.51
N THR A 33 -6.44 -7.08 -11.02
CA THR A 33 -6.42 -7.39 -9.58
C THR A 33 -4.98 -7.70 -9.16
N LEU A 34 -4.46 -6.89 -8.25
CA LEU A 34 -3.10 -7.01 -7.74
C LEU A 34 -3.13 -7.54 -6.31
N SER A 35 -2.18 -8.40 -5.95
CA SER A 35 -1.98 -8.76 -4.54
C SER A 35 -1.30 -7.58 -3.83
N ASP A 36 0.02 -7.45 -3.93
CA ASP A 36 0.75 -6.31 -3.34
C ASP A 36 1.28 -5.39 -4.44
N LEU A 37 1.36 -4.09 -4.16
CA LEU A 37 1.83 -3.08 -5.11
C LEU A 37 3.03 -2.34 -4.56
N THR A 38 4.12 -2.29 -5.33
CA THR A 38 5.29 -1.48 -5.01
C THR A 38 5.56 -0.47 -6.11
N ILE A 39 5.70 0.80 -5.74
CA ILE A 39 6.03 1.89 -6.66
C ILE A 39 7.48 2.31 -6.39
N PRO A 40 8.40 2.09 -7.35
CA PRO A 40 9.81 2.39 -7.16
C PRO A 40 10.07 3.90 -7.12
N ALA A 41 11.21 4.27 -6.53
CA ALA A 41 11.53 5.67 -6.27
C ALA A 41 11.53 6.52 -7.55
N GLY A 42 11.02 7.75 -7.44
CA GLY A 42 10.98 8.72 -8.54
C GLY A 42 10.03 8.38 -9.70
N THR A 43 9.23 7.32 -9.58
CA THR A 43 8.24 6.94 -10.62
C THR A 43 6.84 7.41 -10.28
N THR A 44 5.98 7.52 -11.28
CA THR A 44 4.55 7.78 -11.09
C THR A 44 3.78 6.56 -11.56
N CYS A 45 3.01 5.98 -10.65
CA CYS A 45 2.10 4.89 -10.95
C CYS A 45 0.67 5.41 -10.96
N THR A 46 -0.05 5.10 -12.04
CA THR A 46 -1.49 5.33 -12.13
C THR A 46 -2.20 3.99 -12.14
N VAL A 47 -3.18 3.81 -11.26
CA VAL A 47 -3.99 2.60 -11.19
C VAL A 47 -5.44 3.01 -11.46
N ASN A 48 -6.03 2.44 -12.51
CA ASN A 48 -7.39 2.73 -12.91
C ASN A 48 -8.24 1.46 -12.87
N ASN A 49 -9.45 1.58 -12.30
CA ASN A 49 -10.44 0.51 -12.28
C ASN A 49 -9.88 -0.85 -11.79
N ALA A 50 -8.95 -0.82 -10.83
CA ALA A 50 -8.26 -2.00 -10.36
C ALA A 50 -8.56 -2.25 -8.87
N SER A 51 -8.37 -3.49 -8.44
CA SER A 51 -8.46 -3.88 -7.03
C SER A 51 -7.09 -4.34 -6.53
N ILE A 52 -6.61 -3.75 -5.45
CA ILE A 52 -5.38 -4.15 -4.77
C ILE A 52 -5.79 -4.85 -3.48
N GLU A 53 -5.60 -6.16 -3.42
CA GLU A 53 -6.02 -6.99 -2.28
C GLU A 53 -5.10 -6.83 -1.07
N GLY A 54 -3.84 -6.48 -1.30
CA GLY A 54 -2.79 -6.33 -0.31
C GLY A 54 -2.36 -4.88 -0.10
N ASP A 55 -1.09 -4.70 0.27
CA ASP A 55 -0.55 -3.42 0.68
C ASP A 55 0.08 -2.65 -0.49
N VAL A 56 0.06 -1.32 -0.40
CA VAL A 56 0.71 -0.43 -1.37
C VAL A 56 1.92 0.24 -0.74
N ASN A 57 3.10 -0.05 -1.26
CA ASN A 57 4.37 0.51 -0.80
C ASN A 57 4.90 1.53 -1.81
N ILE A 58 4.95 2.80 -1.41
CA ILE A 58 5.37 3.91 -2.26
C ILE A 58 6.75 4.39 -1.79
N GLN A 59 7.74 4.28 -2.68
CA GLN A 59 9.11 4.68 -2.37
C GLN A 59 9.32 6.19 -2.51
N LYS A 60 10.53 6.62 -2.15
CA LYS A 60 10.94 8.02 -2.14
C LYS A 60 10.68 8.72 -3.48
N ASP A 61 10.18 9.95 -3.42
CA ASP A 61 9.89 10.82 -4.57
C ASP A 61 8.91 10.22 -5.60
N ALA A 62 8.32 9.06 -5.31
CA ALA A 62 7.34 8.43 -6.17
C ALA A 62 5.94 9.02 -5.97
N SER A 63 5.09 8.87 -6.97
CA SER A 63 3.70 9.34 -6.94
C SER A 63 2.73 8.22 -7.25
N LEU A 64 1.67 8.11 -6.45
CA LEU A 64 0.56 7.20 -6.71
C LEU A 64 -0.70 7.98 -7.08
N ILE A 65 -1.39 7.51 -8.11
CA ILE A 65 -2.71 8.00 -8.51
C ILE A 65 -3.64 6.79 -8.58
N LEU A 66 -4.59 6.69 -7.65
CA LEU A 66 -5.68 5.72 -7.69
C LEU A 66 -6.92 6.39 -8.28
N ASN A 67 -7.51 5.76 -9.29
CA ASN A 67 -8.72 6.23 -9.95
C ASN A 67 -9.74 5.10 -10.06
N SER A 68 -10.92 5.31 -9.51
CA SER A 68 -11.99 4.30 -9.48
C SER A 68 -11.49 2.92 -9.01
N SER A 69 -10.59 2.91 -8.01
CA SER A 69 -9.88 1.70 -7.58
C SER A 69 -10.07 1.48 -6.08
N SER A 70 -9.88 0.23 -5.63
CA SER A 70 -9.99 -0.15 -4.22
C SER A 70 -8.69 -0.76 -3.72
N VAL A 71 -8.28 -0.39 -2.51
CA VAL A 71 -7.15 -0.99 -1.79
C VAL A 71 -7.70 -1.62 -0.51
N GLN A 72 -7.59 -2.93 -0.39
CA GLN A 72 -8.01 -3.65 0.81
C GLN A 72 -6.97 -3.61 1.92
N GLY A 73 -5.69 -3.52 1.57
CA GLY A 73 -4.62 -3.31 2.55
C GLY A 73 -4.40 -1.84 2.92
N SER A 74 -3.19 -1.58 3.42
CA SER A 74 -2.72 -0.28 3.85
C SER A 74 -1.84 0.38 2.80
N ILE A 75 -1.78 1.72 2.80
CA ILE A 75 -0.86 2.49 1.95
C ILE A 75 0.29 3.01 2.81
N GLN A 76 1.51 2.60 2.48
CA GLN A 76 2.74 3.06 3.12
C GLN A 76 3.54 3.98 2.19
N ALA A 77 3.44 5.28 2.44
CA ALA A 77 4.18 6.30 1.71
C ALA A 77 5.49 6.65 2.42
N HIS A 78 6.58 6.09 1.92
CA HIS A 78 7.95 6.31 2.43
C HIS A 78 8.60 7.46 1.66
N GLN A 79 8.48 8.68 2.19
CA GLN A 79 8.96 9.89 1.50
C GLN A 79 8.39 10.07 0.08
N ALA A 80 7.15 9.64 -0.13
CA ALA A 80 6.48 9.79 -1.41
C ALA A 80 6.30 11.28 -1.75
N LYS A 81 6.30 11.60 -3.04
CA LYS A 81 6.01 12.95 -3.51
C LYS A 81 4.53 13.26 -3.42
N ALA A 82 3.68 12.33 -3.87
CA ALA A 82 2.24 12.51 -3.86
C ALA A 82 1.47 11.17 -3.78
N VAL A 83 0.32 11.21 -3.12
CA VAL A 83 -0.67 10.14 -3.06
C VAL A 83 -2.02 10.75 -3.39
N ARG A 84 -2.61 10.39 -4.53
CA ARG A 84 -3.89 10.91 -5.00
C ARG A 84 -4.91 9.78 -5.08
N LEU A 85 -6.03 9.93 -4.39
CA LEU A 85 -7.17 9.02 -4.46
C LEU A 85 -8.34 9.76 -5.09
N ILE A 86 -8.88 9.21 -6.18
CA ILE A 86 -9.98 9.78 -6.94
C ILE A 86 -11.05 8.71 -7.12
N ASN A 87 -12.26 8.95 -6.63
CA ASN A 87 -13.35 7.97 -6.62
C ASN A 87 -12.91 6.58 -6.12
N SER A 88 -12.02 6.54 -5.12
CA SER A 88 -11.32 5.34 -4.69
C SER A 88 -11.55 5.07 -3.21
N SER A 89 -11.32 3.83 -2.78
CA SER A 89 -11.43 3.45 -1.38
C SER A 89 -10.15 2.78 -0.87
N VAL A 90 -9.83 3.03 0.40
CA VAL A 90 -8.78 2.33 1.14
C VAL A 90 -9.38 1.79 2.42
N SER A 91 -9.39 0.47 2.57
CA SER A 91 -9.92 -0.17 3.78
C SER A 91 -8.94 -0.11 4.95
N GLY A 92 -7.62 -0.18 4.67
CA GLY A 92 -6.58 -0.09 5.68
C GLY A 92 -6.14 1.34 6.01
N ASP A 93 -5.00 1.42 6.69
CA ASP A 93 -4.43 2.69 7.13
C ASP A 93 -3.63 3.36 6.01
N VAL A 94 -3.54 4.69 6.06
CA VAL A 94 -2.66 5.47 5.20
C VAL A 94 -1.58 6.12 6.04
N ARG A 95 -0.33 5.68 5.85
CA ARG A 95 0.85 6.17 6.59
C ARG A 95 1.75 6.96 5.67
N ALA A 96 1.76 8.29 5.81
CA ALA A 96 2.73 9.18 5.18
C ALA A 96 3.85 9.49 6.16
N ALA A 97 4.78 8.55 6.26
CA ALA A 97 5.94 8.66 7.12
C ALA A 97 7.05 9.44 6.41
N GLN A 98 7.37 10.61 6.97
CA GLN A 98 8.54 11.43 6.61
C GLN A 98 8.43 12.13 5.23
N ALA A 99 9.07 13.29 5.11
CA ALA A 99 9.07 14.19 3.94
C ALA A 99 7.74 14.90 3.63
N ALA A 100 7.80 15.82 2.66
CA ALA A 100 6.70 16.65 2.22
C ALA A 100 5.79 15.89 1.24
N THR A 101 5.04 14.91 1.75
CA THR A 101 4.08 14.16 0.95
C THR A 101 2.80 14.96 0.76
N MET A 102 2.32 15.08 -0.48
CA MET A 102 0.97 15.59 -0.75
C MET A 102 -0.03 14.43 -0.78
N ILE A 103 -1.03 14.46 0.11
CA ILE A 103 -2.17 13.54 0.08
C ILE A 103 -3.38 14.31 -0.45
N HIS A 104 -3.96 13.85 -1.55
CA HIS A 104 -5.13 14.44 -2.17
C HIS A 104 -6.25 13.40 -2.26
N LEU A 105 -7.37 13.66 -1.59
CA LEU A 105 -8.55 12.82 -1.60
C LEU A 105 -9.67 13.53 -2.35
N GLU A 106 -10.22 12.89 -3.37
CA GLU A 106 -11.36 13.37 -4.14
C GLU A 106 -12.41 12.27 -4.25
N LYS A 107 -13.63 12.52 -3.73
CA LYS A 107 -14.73 11.55 -3.73
C LYS A 107 -14.31 10.16 -3.24
N SER A 108 -13.42 10.12 -2.25
CA SER A 108 -12.73 8.90 -1.82
C SER A 108 -12.95 8.66 -0.33
N VAL A 109 -12.76 7.41 0.09
CA VAL A 109 -12.93 7.00 1.49
C VAL A 109 -11.67 6.30 1.98
N ILE A 110 -11.18 6.71 3.15
CA ILE A 110 -10.20 5.95 3.93
C ILE A 110 -10.93 5.46 5.18
N SER A 111 -11.11 4.14 5.29
CA SER A 111 -11.77 3.55 6.46
C SER A 111 -10.83 3.42 7.66
N GLY A 112 -9.53 3.21 7.41
CA GLY A 112 -8.51 3.15 8.46
C GLY A 112 -8.01 4.52 8.93
N ASP A 113 -6.94 4.49 9.71
CA ASP A 113 -6.32 5.69 10.27
C ASP A 113 -5.46 6.40 9.22
N LEU A 114 -5.42 7.74 9.30
CA LEU A 114 -4.53 8.56 8.50
C LEU A 114 -3.40 9.11 9.37
N GLN A 115 -2.18 8.62 9.18
CA GLN A 115 -1.00 9.08 9.89
C GLN A 115 -0.13 9.99 9.00
N CYS A 116 0.04 11.24 9.43
CA CYS A 116 0.81 12.26 8.71
C CYS A 116 2.07 12.70 9.47
N SER A 117 3.18 12.82 8.75
CA SER A 117 4.34 13.59 9.22
C SER A 117 4.07 15.11 9.16
N ALA A 118 4.87 15.91 9.88
CA ALA A 118 4.70 17.37 9.99
C ALA A 118 4.82 18.18 8.69
N SER A 119 5.34 17.56 7.63
CA SER A 119 5.46 18.17 6.30
C SER A 119 4.39 17.69 5.33
N THR A 120 3.48 16.81 5.76
CA THR A 120 2.43 16.24 4.92
C THR A 120 1.34 17.27 4.69
N LYS A 121 1.02 17.54 3.43
CA LYS A 121 -0.11 18.39 3.04
C LYS A 121 -1.31 17.51 2.73
N LEU A 122 -2.44 17.74 3.39
CA LEU A 122 -3.67 16.99 3.16
C LEU A 122 -4.71 17.89 2.49
N GLN A 123 -5.20 17.46 1.33
CA GLN A 123 -6.30 18.10 0.62
C GLN A 123 -7.44 17.09 0.49
N THR A 124 -8.63 17.49 0.91
CA THR A 124 -9.83 16.65 0.82
C THR A 124 -10.92 17.38 0.05
N ASN A 125 -11.58 16.66 -0.85
CA ASN A 125 -12.73 17.14 -1.60
C ASN A 125 -13.78 16.02 -1.65
N LEU A 126 -14.96 16.26 -1.07
CA LEU A 126 -16.06 15.28 -1.02
C LEU A 126 -15.61 13.89 -0.53
N SER A 127 -14.65 13.85 0.39
CA SER A 127 -14.00 12.61 0.83
C SER A 127 -14.19 12.41 2.34
N SER A 128 -14.16 11.15 2.76
CA SER A 128 -14.30 10.76 4.17
C SER A 128 -13.05 10.04 4.67
N ILE A 129 -12.64 10.33 5.90
CA ILE A 129 -11.65 9.57 6.64
C ILE A 129 -12.38 9.11 7.90
N GLU A 130 -12.69 7.83 7.98
CA GLU A 130 -13.51 7.25 9.04
C GLU A 130 -12.68 6.97 10.30
N GLY A 131 -11.42 6.60 10.13
CA GLY A 131 -10.47 6.40 11.21
C GLY A 131 -9.92 7.71 11.79
N GLN A 132 -8.94 7.56 12.68
CA GLN A 132 -8.29 8.68 13.35
C GLN A 132 -7.25 9.34 12.46
N LYS A 133 -7.30 10.67 12.38
CA LYS A 133 -6.22 11.46 11.80
C LYS A 133 -5.15 11.73 12.87
N THR A 134 -3.99 11.09 12.74
CA THR A 134 -2.87 11.22 13.67
C THR A 134 -1.70 12.00 13.05
N GLY A 135 -0.95 12.71 13.89
CA GLY A 135 0.17 13.53 13.46
C GLY A 135 -0.22 14.92 12.96
N LYS A 136 0.69 15.55 12.20
CA LYS A 136 0.57 16.96 11.80
C LYS A 136 0.29 17.07 10.29
N CYS A 137 -0.91 16.66 9.86
CA CYS A 137 -1.38 16.98 8.51
C CYS A 137 -1.68 18.49 8.43
N ARG A 138 -1.08 19.21 7.48
CA ARG A 138 -1.33 20.63 7.21
C ARG A 138 -2.34 20.86 6.10
#